data_AF-W1IZQ5-F1
#
_entry.id   AF-W1IZQ5-F1
#
_cell.length_a   1.000
_cell.length_b   1.000
_cell.length_c   1.000
_cell.angle_alpha   90.00
_cell.angle_beta   90.00
_cell.angle_gamma   90.00
#
_symmetry.space_group_name_H-M   'P 1'
#
loop_
_entity.id
_entity.type
_entity.pdbx_description
1 polymer ?
#
loop_
_entity_poly.entity_id
_entity_poly.type
_entity_poly.pdbx_seq_one_letter_code
_entity_poly.pdbx_strand_id
1 'polypeptide(L)'
;MRRRRINGSIQYPVAFLNCNLGRPVGGKPALFTHQEIVSLFHEVGHGLHHLLTKTEILAVSGINGVPWDAIEFPSQFLENWCWQKEGMVLFRPITKHKNRCLMSY
;
A
#
# COMPACT_ATOMS: atom_id res chain seq x y z
N MET A 1 -0.87 8.09 14.17
CA MET A 1 -0.35 7.10 15.14
C MET A 1 -1.38 6.72 16.19
N ARG A 2 -1.48 5.42 16.47
CA ARG A 2 -2.32 4.87 17.53
C ARG A 2 -1.73 5.22 18.89
N ARG A 3 -2.52 5.74 19.82
CA ARG A 3 -2.07 5.92 21.20
C ARG A 3 -3.21 5.87 22.21
N ARG A 4 -2.90 5.44 23.42
CA ARG A 4 -3.77 5.66 24.59
C ARG A 4 -3.57 7.09 25.10
N ARG A 5 -4.66 7.85 25.22
CA ARG A 5 -4.67 9.19 25.80
C ARG A 5 -4.74 9.11 27.33
N ILE A 6 -4.43 10.22 28.00
CA ILE A 6 -4.44 10.33 29.47
C ILE A 6 -5.82 9.96 30.05
N ASN A 7 -6.91 10.31 29.35
CA ASN A 7 -8.28 9.97 29.75
C ASN A 7 -8.68 8.50 29.45
N GLY A 8 -7.72 7.63 29.11
CA GLY A 8 -7.96 6.22 28.81
C GLY A 8 -8.47 5.92 27.39
N SER A 9 -8.90 6.94 26.62
CA SER A 9 -9.42 6.75 25.26
C SER A 9 -8.32 6.42 24.24
N ILE A 10 -8.69 5.71 23.17
CA ILE A 10 -7.79 5.39 22.06
C ILE A 10 -7.90 6.45 20.97
N GLN A 11 -6.76 7.01 20.57
CA GLN A 11 -6.62 7.75 19.33
C GLN A 11 -6.29 6.76 18.21
N TYR A 12 -7.10 6.72 17.16
CA TYR A 12 -6.83 5.88 16.00
C TYR A 12 -5.79 6.49 15.06
N PRO A 13 -4.99 5.66 14.38
CA PRO A 13 -4.04 6.11 13.37
C PRO A 13 -4.76 6.64 12.12
N VAL A 14 -4.10 7.56 11.42
CA VAL A 14 -4.54 8.12 10.13
C VAL A 14 -3.30 8.12 9.24
N ALA A 15 -3.43 7.62 8.02
CA ALA A 15 -2.36 7.58 7.04
C ALA A 15 -2.81 8.32 5.76
N PHE A 16 -1.88 9.03 5.14
CA PHE A 16 -2.05 9.61 3.82
C PHE A 16 -1.18 8.85 2.84
N LEU A 17 -1.79 8.35 1.76
CA LEU A 17 -1.09 7.75 0.64
C LEU A 17 -0.96 8.82 -0.44
N ASN A 18 0.28 9.24 -0.72
CA ASN A 18 0.55 10.24 -1.74
C ASN A 18 1.27 9.59 -2.92
N CYS A 19 0.60 9.51 -4.08
CA CYS A 19 1.11 8.81 -5.25
C CYS A 19 0.95 9.66 -6.50
N ASN A 20 1.99 9.70 -7.33
CA ASN A 20 1.98 10.38 -8.63
C ASN A 20 1.69 9.39 -9.76
N LEU A 21 0.44 8.93 -9.84
CA LEU A 21 0.01 7.96 -10.86
C LEU A 21 -0.35 8.66 -12.18
N GLY A 22 -0.30 7.90 -13.28
CA GLY A 22 -0.71 8.33 -14.60
C GLY A 22 -2.11 8.96 -14.62
N ARG A 23 -2.23 10.12 -15.26
CA ARG A 23 -3.48 10.88 -15.35
C ARG A 23 -4.31 10.46 -16.56
N PRO A 24 -5.64 10.63 -16.54
CA PRO A 24 -6.46 10.44 -17.74
C PRO A 24 -6.06 11.44 -18.84
N VAL A 25 -6.08 11.00 -20.10
CA VAL A 25 -5.73 11.81 -21.27
C VAL A 25 -6.77 11.63 -22.37
N GLY A 26 -7.23 12.74 -22.98
CA GLY A 26 -8.11 12.70 -24.15
C GLY A 26 -9.44 12.00 -23.92
N GLY A 27 -10.07 12.21 -22.75
CA GLY A 27 -11.37 11.60 -22.40
C GLY A 27 -11.30 10.11 -22.04
N LYS A 28 -10.10 9.50 -22.02
CA LYS A 28 -9.90 8.10 -21.63
C LYS A 28 -9.60 8.00 -20.14
N PRO A 29 -10.05 6.93 -19.45
CA PRO A 29 -9.71 6.72 -18.04
C PRO A 29 -8.19 6.58 -17.85
N ALA A 30 -7.71 6.90 -16.65
CA ALA A 30 -6.35 6.61 -16.26
C ALA A 30 -6.13 5.09 -16.27
N LEU A 31 -5.12 4.65 -17.00
CA LEU A 31 -4.64 3.27 -16.94
C LEU A 31 -3.22 3.31 -16.41
N PHE A 32 -2.91 2.42 -15.47
CA PHE A 32 -1.61 2.35 -14.82
C PHE A 32 -0.74 1.29 -15.49
N THR A 33 0.55 1.55 -15.56
CA THR A 33 1.57 0.55 -15.84
C THR A 33 1.63 -0.45 -14.69
N HIS A 34 2.23 -1.62 -14.92
CA HIS A 34 2.42 -2.60 -13.85
C HIS A 34 3.28 -2.01 -12.72
N GLN A 35 4.33 -1.26 -13.07
CA GLN A 35 5.21 -0.62 -12.09
C GLN A 35 4.46 0.39 -11.22
N GLU A 36 3.55 1.17 -11.78
CA GLU A 36 2.70 2.10 -11.00
C GLU A 36 1.79 1.36 -10.02
N ILE A 37 1.32 0.15 -10.38
CA ILE A 37 0.54 -0.71 -9.48
C ILE A 37 1.43 -1.26 -8.37
N VAL A 38 2.64 -1.73 -8.70
CA VAL A 38 3.62 -2.21 -7.70
C VAL A 38 3.94 -1.08 -6.70
N SER A 39 4.25 0.13 -7.18
CA SER A 39 4.48 1.29 -6.33
C SER A 39 3.26 1.64 -5.47
N LEU A 40 2.04 1.56 -6.01
CA LEU A 40 0.84 1.77 -5.21
C LEU A 40 0.72 0.74 -4.08
N PHE A 41 0.98 -0.55 -4.35
CA PHE A 41 0.93 -1.61 -3.34
C PHE A 41 2.04 -1.46 -2.30
N HIS A 42 3.23 -1.00 -2.70
CA HIS A 42 4.31 -0.64 -1.79
C HIS A 42 3.84 0.40 -0.76
N GLU A 43 3.28 1.52 -1.21
CA GLU A 43 2.77 2.57 -0.32
C GLU A 43 1.61 2.07 0.56
N VAL A 44 0.70 1.28 0.00
CA VAL A 44 -0.39 0.63 0.75
C VAL A 44 0.18 -0.27 1.86
N GLY A 45 1.30 -0.96 1.64
CA GLY A 45 1.94 -1.78 2.65
C GLY A 45 2.41 -0.97 3.86
N HIS A 46 3.02 0.20 3.64
CA HIS A 46 3.32 1.14 4.72
C HIS A 46 2.05 1.66 5.40
N GLY A 47 1.02 1.99 4.62
CA GLY A 47 -0.28 2.42 5.13
C GLY A 47 -0.92 1.39 6.06
N LEU A 48 -0.93 0.12 5.66
CA LEU A 48 -1.46 -0.98 6.47
C LEU A 48 -0.61 -1.21 7.73
N HIS A 49 0.71 -1.16 7.62
CA HIS A 49 1.61 -1.24 8.77
C HIS A 49 1.30 -0.14 9.81
N HIS A 50 1.03 1.08 9.34
CA HIS A 50 0.63 2.20 10.19
C HIS A 50 -0.77 2.01 10.80
N LEU A 51 -1.76 1.63 9.99
CA LEU A 51 -3.17 1.61 10.38
C LEU A 51 -3.54 0.42 11.27
N LEU A 52 -2.93 -0.75 11.03
CA LEU A 52 -3.25 -2.00 11.71
C LEU A 52 -2.45 -2.23 13.00
N THR A 53 -1.60 -1.27 13.39
CA THR A 53 -0.83 -1.36 14.63
C THR A 53 -1.74 -1.54 15.86
N LYS A 54 -1.32 -2.43 16.77
CA LYS A 54 -1.98 -2.64 18.07
C LYS A 54 -1.26 -1.95 19.22
N THR A 55 -0.07 -1.40 18.97
CA THR A 55 0.71 -0.69 19.97
C THR A 55 0.05 0.64 20.33
N GLU A 56 -0.07 0.91 21.63
CA GLU A 56 -0.74 2.11 22.15
C GLU A 56 0.23 3.13 22.74
N ILE A 57 1.53 2.83 22.67
CA ILE A 57 2.62 3.72 23.05
C ILE A 57 3.05 4.50 21.82
N LEU A 58 2.84 5.82 21.84
CA LEU A 58 3.04 6.70 20.68
C LEU A 58 4.43 6.55 20.04
N ALA A 59 5.47 6.41 20.87
CA ALA A 59 6.87 6.34 20.44
C ALA A 59 7.20 5.08 19.61
N VAL A 60 6.37 4.03 19.69
CA VAL A 60 6.62 2.72 19.05
C VAL A 60 5.36 2.15 18.38
N SER A 61 4.41 3.03 18.06
CA SER A 61 3.17 2.66 17.34
C SER A 61 3.31 2.86 15.85
N GLY A 62 2.58 2.09 15.05
CA GLY A 62 2.63 2.17 13.58
C GLY A 62 4.04 1.85 13.06
N ILE A 63 4.56 2.74 12.22
CA ILE A 63 5.92 2.66 11.68
C ILE A 63 6.99 3.25 12.62
N ASN A 64 6.61 3.87 13.75
CA ASN A 64 7.59 4.40 14.70
C ASN A 64 8.26 3.26 15.48
N GLY A 65 9.55 3.40 15.76
CA GLY A 65 10.30 2.43 16.56
C GLY A 65 10.60 1.11 15.84
N VAL A 66 10.29 1.04 14.55
CA VAL A 66 10.70 -0.07 13.67
C VAL A 66 12.15 0.17 13.26
N PRO A 67 13.04 -0.84 13.34
CA PRO A 67 14.39 -0.74 12.80
C PRO A 67 14.39 -0.29 11.34
N TRP A 68 15.32 0.58 10.97
CA TRP A 68 15.38 1.16 9.63
C TRP A 68 15.54 0.10 8.52
N ASP A 69 16.23 -0.99 8.82
CA ASP A 69 16.42 -2.15 7.94
C ASP A 69 15.17 -3.04 7.81
N ALA A 70 14.19 -2.90 8.71
CA ALA A 70 12.95 -3.68 8.71
C ALA A 70 11.71 -2.89 8.26
N ILE A 71 11.80 -1.56 8.14
CA ILE A 71 10.64 -0.70 7.85
C ILE A 71 10.01 -0.96 6.48
N GLU A 72 10.84 -1.41 5.52
CA GLU A 72 10.45 -1.75 4.15
C GLU A 72 9.85 -3.16 4.01
N PHE A 73 9.97 -4.01 5.04
CA PHE A 73 9.50 -5.39 4.92
C PHE A 73 8.00 -5.47 4.58
N PRO A 74 7.09 -4.72 5.22
CA PRO A 74 5.67 -4.80 4.90
C PRO A 74 5.29 -4.27 3.52
N SER A 75 5.98 -3.23 3.03
CA SER A 75 5.76 -2.67 1.68
C SER A 75 6.23 -3.65 0.61
N GLN A 76 7.47 -4.12 0.71
CA GLN A 76 8.06 -5.10 -0.21
C GLN A 76 7.34 -6.45 -0.18
N PHE A 77 6.90 -6.91 1.00
CA PHE A 77 6.09 -8.13 1.11
C PHE A 77 4.81 -7.99 0.28
N LEU A 78 4.14 -6.84 0.37
CA LEU A 78 2.87 -6.61 -0.32
C LEU A 78 3.02 -6.43 -1.84
N GLU A 79 4.17 -5.98 -2.33
CA GLU A 79 4.48 -5.95 -3.76
C GLU A 79 4.34 -7.32 -4.43
N ASN A 80 4.64 -8.41 -3.71
CA ASN A 80 4.51 -9.78 -4.24
C ASN A 80 3.08 -10.12 -4.68
N TRP A 81 2.07 -9.46 -4.11
CA TRP A 81 0.68 -9.66 -4.53
C TRP A 81 0.43 -9.21 -5.97
N CYS A 82 1.20 -8.23 -6.45
CA CYS A 82 1.12 -7.76 -7.83
C CYS A 82 1.55 -8.83 -8.85
N TRP A 83 2.30 -9.83 -8.40
CA TRP A 83 2.81 -10.92 -9.23
C TRP A 83 1.96 -12.20 -9.11
N GLN A 84 0.96 -12.21 -8.22
CA GLN A 84 0.02 -13.32 -8.10
C GLN A 84 -1.11 -13.20 -9.13
N LYS A 85 -1.62 -14.35 -9.58
CA LYS A 85 -2.70 -14.42 -10.59
C LYS A 85 -3.97 -13.70 -10.10
N GLU A 86 -4.31 -13.88 -8.84
CA GLU A 86 -5.48 -13.28 -8.19
C GLU A 86 -5.34 -11.75 -8.15
N GLY A 87 -4.16 -11.24 -7.79
CA GLY A 87 -3.85 -9.81 -7.86
C GLY A 87 -3.97 -9.28 -9.29
N MET A 88 -3.37 -9.97 -10.25
CA MET A 88 -3.44 -9.61 -11.66
C MET A 88 -4.88 -9.54 -12.20
N VAL A 89 -5.74 -10.46 -11.79
CA VAL A 89 -7.17 -10.42 -12.12
C VAL A 89 -7.85 -9.22 -11.48
N LEU A 90 -7.55 -8.92 -10.21
CA LEU A 90 -8.14 -7.82 -9.46
C LEU A 90 -7.88 -6.46 -10.12
N PHE A 91 -6.64 -6.16 -10.49
CA PHE A 91 -6.30 -4.84 -11.06
C PHE A 91 -6.39 -4.79 -12.59
N ARG A 92 -6.71 -5.90 -13.28
CA ARG A 92 -6.91 -5.95 -14.75
C ARG A 92 -7.74 -4.79 -15.33
N PRO A 93 -8.83 -4.31 -14.70
CA PRO A 93 -9.63 -3.22 -15.25
C PRO A 93 -8.89 -1.87 -15.35
N ILE A 94 -7.87 -1.66 -14.51
CA ILE A 94 -7.18 -0.37 -14.33
C ILE A 94 -5.75 -0.36 -14.89
N THR A 95 -5.29 -1.42 -15.57
CA THR A 95 -3.93 -1.50 -16.15
C THR A 95 -3.91 -1.31 -17.67
N LYS A 96 -2.78 -0.81 -18.18
CA LYS A 96 -2.48 -0.71 -19.62
C LYS A 96 -2.32 -2.08 -20.30
N HIS A 97 -1.99 -3.14 -19.56
CA HIS A 97 -1.64 -4.47 -20.08
C HIS A 97 -2.78 -5.50 -19.94
N LYS A 98 -3.95 -5.20 -20.50
CA LYS A 98 -5.15 -6.06 -20.42
C LYS A 98 -4.95 -7.51 -20.92
N ASN A 99 -3.95 -7.75 -21.77
CA ASN A 99 -3.72 -9.03 -22.45
C ASN A 99 -2.42 -9.75 -22.02
N ARG A 100 -1.62 -9.16 -21.12
CA ARG A 100 -0.33 -9.76 -20.69
C ARG A 100 -0.38 -10.38 -19.27
N CYS A 101 -1.43 -10.10 -18.50
CA CYS A 101 -1.67 -10.69 -17.16
C CYS A 101 -1.96 -12.20 -17.13
N LEU A 102 -1.96 -12.89 -18.28
CA LEU A 102 -2.23 -14.33 -18.37
C LEU A 102 -1.13 -15.13 -19.08
N MET A 103 -0.02 -14.49 -19.47
CA MET A 103 1.07 -15.23 -20.11
C MET A 103 2.18 -15.55 -19.09
N SER A 104 2.37 -16.87 -18.93
CA SER A 104 3.58 -17.58 -18.49
C SER A 104 3.61 -18.05 -17.02
N TYR A 105 2.89 -19.14 -16.76
CA TYR A 105 3.55 -20.39 -16.33
C TYR A 105 3.44 -21.39 -17.48
#